data_AF-A0A9W8XK31-F1
#
_entry.id   AF-A0A9W8XK31-F1
#
_cell.length_a   1.000
_cell.length_b   1.000
_cell.length_c   1.000
_cell.angle_alpha   90.00
_cell.angle_beta   90.00
_cell.angle_gamma   90.00
#
_symmetry.space_group_name_H-M   'P 1'
#
loop_
_entity.id
_entity.type
_entity.pdbx_description
1 polymer ?
#
loop_
_entity_poly.entity_id
_entity_poly.type
_entity_poly.pdbx_seq_one_letter_code
_entity_poly.pdbx_strand_id
1 'polypeptide(L)'
;MLLSGEPGTGKTLTAESVAEDMRSPLYSIGAGELGESADEVERSLRRVLEISTKWGAVLLLDDCDVFLEQRSSKSIQRNKLVSVFLRLLEYYQGVMFLTTNRVDAFDPAFESRIHLTIQFPKLDFDSRLHVWRTFVRPKSIESKYASNVRDEDLQQLANKDLNGRQIKNIVKTARLLAASEKTSLEMDHIEAVMSVK
;
A
#
# COMPACT_ATOMS: atom_id res chain seq x y z
N MET A 1 -10.83 -8.98 1.67
CA MET A 1 -9.50 -9.36 2.21
C MET A 1 -8.97 -8.21 3.02
N LEU A 2 -8.30 -8.49 4.14
CA LEU A 2 -7.59 -7.50 4.94
C LEU A 2 -6.08 -7.67 4.73
N LEU A 3 -5.40 -6.58 4.37
CA LEU A 3 -3.95 -6.51 4.24
C LEU A 3 -3.42 -5.64 5.38
N SER A 4 -2.64 -6.22 6.28
CA SER A 4 -2.16 -5.52 7.49
C SER A 4 -0.65 -5.55 7.57
N GLY A 5 -0.02 -4.50 8.11
CA GLY A 5 1.44 -4.46 8.29
C GLY A 5 2.01 -3.06 8.18
N GLU A 6 3.33 -2.90 8.31
CA GLU A 6 3.96 -1.57 8.31
C GLU A 6 3.80 -0.82 6.96
N PRO A 7 3.94 0.51 6.96
CA PRO A 7 3.95 1.28 5.71
C PRO A 7 5.08 0.84 4.77
N GLY A 8 4.77 0.71 3.48
CA GLY A 8 5.77 0.40 2.46
C GLY A 8 6.15 -1.09 2.34
N THR A 9 5.35 -2.01 2.89
CA THR A 9 5.52 -3.47 2.73
C THR A 9 4.81 -4.05 1.50
N GLY A 10 4.09 -3.24 0.71
CA GLY A 10 3.47 -3.68 -0.55
C GLY A 10 1.97 -4.03 -0.46
N LYS A 11 1.27 -3.61 0.60
CA LYS A 11 -0.19 -3.82 0.75
C LYS A 11 -0.99 -3.31 -0.46
N THR A 12 -0.88 -2.02 -0.77
CA THR A 12 -1.55 -1.39 -1.94
C THR A 12 -1.12 -2.05 -3.25
N LEU A 13 0.19 -2.32 -3.41
CA LEU A 13 0.74 -2.97 -4.60
C LEU A 13 0.15 -4.38 -4.83
N THR A 14 -0.14 -5.11 -3.74
CA THR A 14 -0.76 -6.44 -3.83
C THR A 14 -2.16 -6.36 -4.43
N ALA A 15 -2.97 -5.39 -4.02
CA ALA A 15 -4.30 -5.19 -4.58
C ALA A 15 -4.24 -4.76 -6.06
N GLU A 16 -3.26 -3.90 -6.41
CA GLU A 16 -2.98 -3.52 -7.80
C GLU A 16 -2.62 -4.74 -8.66
N SER A 17 -1.71 -5.59 -8.20
CA SER A 17 -1.30 -6.80 -8.91
C SER A 17 -2.44 -7.81 -9.07
N VAL A 18 -3.30 -7.97 -8.06
CA VAL A 18 -4.47 -8.85 -8.18
C VAL A 18 -5.48 -8.29 -9.19
N ALA A 19 -5.73 -6.99 -9.20
CA ALA A 19 -6.62 -6.37 -10.17
C ALA A 19 -6.08 -6.54 -11.62
N GLU A 20 -4.77 -6.38 -11.80
CA GLU A 20 -4.09 -6.59 -13.08
C GLU A 20 -4.21 -8.05 -13.55
N ASP A 21 -3.94 -9.03 -12.68
CA ASP A 21 -4.06 -10.46 -12.99
C ASP A 21 -5.51 -10.85 -13.34
N MET A 22 -6.48 -10.32 -12.59
CA MET A 22 -7.91 -10.50 -12.87
C MET A 22 -8.39 -9.76 -14.12
N ARG A 23 -7.57 -8.85 -14.67
CA ARG A 23 -7.94 -7.92 -15.76
C ARG A 23 -9.20 -7.12 -15.45
N SER A 24 -9.38 -6.78 -14.18
CA SER A 24 -10.49 -5.96 -13.70
C SER A 24 -9.99 -4.56 -13.37
N PRO A 25 -10.82 -3.51 -13.55
CA PRO A 25 -10.47 -2.17 -13.07
C PRO A 25 -10.22 -2.18 -11.56
N LEU A 26 -9.26 -1.38 -11.10
CA LEU A 26 -9.07 -1.12 -9.67
C LEU A 26 -9.76 0.21 -9.30
N TYR A 27 -10.73 0.16 -8.41
CA TYR A 27 -11.26 1.34 -7.75
C TYR A 27 -10.52 1.51 -6.42
N SER A 28 -9.64 2.51 -6.32
CA SER A 28 -8.89 2.82 -5.09
C SER A 28 -9.40 4.09 -4.44
N ILE A 29 -9.63 4.07 -3.14
CA ILE A 29 -10.02 5.24 -2.35
C ILE A 29 -9.44 5.14 -0.94
N GLY A 30 -8.94 6.26 -0.42
CA GLY A 30 -8.49 6.35 0.98
C GLY A 30 -9.66 6.43 1.95
N ALA A 31 -9.51 5.82 3.13
CA ALA A 31 -10.50 5.86 4.20
C ALA A 31 -10.94 7.29 4.58
N GLY A 32 -10.01 8.25 4.57
CA GLY A 32 -10.30 9.66 4.84
C GLY A 32 -11.21 10.35 3.81
N GLU A 33 -11.29 9.83 2.59
CA GLU A 33 -12.16 10.35 1.53
C GLU A 33 -13.63 9.93 1.70
N LEU A 34 -13.91 8.98 2.60
CA LEU A 34 -15.27 8.56 2.90
C LEU A 34 -16.04 9.59 3.74
N GLY A 35 -15.32 10.50 4.42
CA GLY A 35 -15.88 11.53 5.30
C GLY A 35 -15.67 11.25 6.78
N GLU A 36 -16.08 12.19 7.62
CA GLU A 36 -15.82 12.16 9.07
C GLU A 36 -17.08 11.79 9.87
N SER A 37 -18.26 11.97 9.29
CA SER A 37 -19.55 11.63 9.91
C SER A 37 -20.16 10.34 9.36
N ALA A 38 -21.00 9.68 10.16
CA ALA A 38 -21.65 8.43 9.77
C ALA A 38 -22.51 8.57 8.51
N ASP A 39 -23.17 9.72 8.33
CA ASP A 39 -24.02 9.98 7.17
C ASP A 39 -23.20 10.27 5.90
N GLU A 40 -22.02 10.87 6.02
CA GLU A 40 -21.08 11.05 4.90
C GLU A 40 -20.49 9.72 4.47
N VAL A 41 -19.97 8.94 5.43
CA VAL A 41 -19.42 7.61 5.17
C VAL A 41 -20.47 6.71 4.54
N GLU A 42 -21.70 6.73 5.05
CA GLU A 42 -22.79 5.94 4.45
C GLU A 42 -23.02 6.30 2.99
N ARG A 43 -23.14 7.59 2.67
CA ARG A 43 -23.39 8.05 1.29
C ARG A 43 -22.20 7.76 0.37
N SER A 44 -20.98 8.06 0.82
CA SER A 44 -19.76 7.89 0.04
C SER A 44 -19.49 6.41 -0.23
N LEU A 45 -19.50 5.58 0.82
CA LEU A 45 -19.24 4.16 0.69
C LEU A 45 -20.31 3.45 -0.15
N ARG A 46 -21.61 3.77 0.01
CA ARG A 46 -22.66 3.22 -0.86
C ARG A 46 -22.38 3.53 -2.34
N ARG A 47 -22.04 4.78 -2.66
CA ARG A 47 -21.70 5.16 -4.04
C ARG A 47 -20.48 4.37 -4.56
N VAL A 48 -19.42 4.25 -3.76
CA VAL A 48 -18.21 3.51 -4.15
C VAL A 48 -18.52 2.03 -4.40
N LEU A 49 -19.29 1.39 -3.52
CA LEU A 49 -19.69 -0.01 -3.65
C LEU A 49 -20.58 -0.22 -4.89
N GLU A 50 -21.51 0.69 -5.16
CA GLU A 50 -22.35 0.63 -6.36
C GLU A 50 -21.53 0.77 -7.66
N ILE A 51 -20.61 1.73 -7.70
CA ILE A 51 -19.73 1.92 -8.88
C ILE A 51 -18.86 0.68 -9.07
N SER A 52 -18.21 0.21 -8.00
CA SER A 52 -17.33 -0.98 -8.08
C SER A 52 -18.08 -2.20 -8.59
N THR A 53 -19.31 -2.42 -8.12
CA THR A 53 -20.19 -3.51 -8.60
C THR A 53 -20.56 -3.34 -10.07
N LYS A 54 -21.00 -2.15 -10.49
CA LYS A 54 -21.43 -1.88 -11.87
C LYS A 54 -20.30 -2.09 -12.89
N TRP A 55 -19.07 -1.81 -12.51
CA TRP A 55 -17.89 -1.92 -13.36
C TRP A 55 -17.15 -3.26 -13.23
N GLY A 56 -17.60 -4.15 -12.32
CA GLY A 56 -16.86 -5.37 -12.01
C GLY A 56 -15.44 -5.11 -11.51
N ALA A 57 -15.26 -4.00 -10.78
CA ALA A 57 -13.97 -3.52 -10.32
C ALA A 57 -13.55 -4.22 -9.02
N VAL A 58 -12.24 -4.42 -8.86
CA VAL A 58 -11.63 -4.70 -7.57
C VAL A 58 -11.67 -3.41 -6.76
N LEU A 59 -12.25 -3.45 -5.57
CA LEU A 59 -12.29 -2.29 -4.66
C LEU A 59 -11.11 -2.35 -3.69
N LEU A 60 -10.37 -1.25 -3.57
CA LEU A 60 -9.34 -1.03 -2.56
C LEU A 60 -9.73 0.15 -1.67
N LEU A 61 -9.90 -0.13 -0.37
CA LEU A 61 -10.06 0.87 0.68
C LEU A 61 -8.74 0.96 1.46
N ASP A 62 -7.96 2.00 1.20
CA ASP A 62 -6.62 2.20 1.78
C ASP A 62 -6.69 2.94 3.13
N ASP A 63 -5.76 2.67 4.03
CA ASP A 63 -5.61 3.30 5.35
C ASP A 63 -6.89 3.25 6.23
N CYS A 64 -7.55 2.10 6.30
CA CYS A 64 -8.81 1.90 7.05
C CYS A 64 -8.65 1.86 8.58
N ASP A 65 -7.55 2.37 9.13
CA ASP A 65 -7.22 2.30 10.56
C ASP A 65 -8.37 2.83 11.45
N VAL A 66 -9.01 3.93 11.04
CA VAL A 66 -10.11 4.58 11.79
C VAL A 66 -11.37 3.71 11.85
N PHE A 67 -11.63 2.91 10.82
CA PHE A 67 -12.82 2.07 10.72
C PHE A 67 -12.62 0.68 11.33
N LEU A 68 -11.38 0.20 11.37
CA LEU A 68 -11.02 -1.12 11.88
C LEU A 68 -10.71 -1.12 13.38
N GLU A 69 -10.51 0.06 13.98
CA GLU A 69 -10.18 0.18 15.40
C GLU A 69 -11.32 -0.25 16.34
N GLN A 70 -11.00 -0.97 17.42
CA GLN A 70 -11.97 -1.45 18.43
C GLN A 70 -12.93 -0.36 18.91
N ARG A 71 -14.22 -0.66 19.02
CA ARG A 71 -15.19 0.28 19.59
C ARG A 71 -14.80 0.69 21.01
N SER A 72 -14.92 1.98 21.31
CA SER A 72 -14.65 2.52 22.64
C SER A 72 -15.96 2.93 23.31
N SER A 73 -16.10 2.63 24.60
CA SER A 73 -17.26 3.07 25.40
C SER A 73 -17.36 4.60 25.50
N LYS A 74 -16.27 5.32 25.21
CA LYS A 74 -16.19 6.79 25.30
C LYS A 74 -16.57 7.52 24.01
N SER A 75 -16.67 6.83 22.87
CA SER A 75 -16.92 7.48 21.56
C SER A 75 -18.11 6.89 20.82
N ILE A 76 -19.30 7.45 21.11
CA ILE A 76 -20.55 7.09 20.42
C ILE A 76 -20.46 7.37 18.92
N GLN A 77 -19.84 8.48 18.53
CA GLN A 77 -19.68 8.86 17.11
C GLN A 77 -18.83 7.83 16.34
N ARG A 78 -17.68 7.41 16.90
CA ARG A 78 -16.85 6.38 16.27
C ARG A 78 -17.57 5.04 16.16
N ASN A 79 -18.28 4.63 17.21
CA ASN A 79 -19.02 3.37 17.18
C ASN A 79 -20.11 3.36 16.11
N LYS A 80 -20.74 4.52 15.84
CA LYS A 80 -21.68 4.68 14.72
C LYS A 80 -20.98 4.53 13.37
N LEU A 81 -19.81 5.17 13.17
CA LEU A 81 -19.01 5.04 11.95
C LEU A 81 -18.67 3.57 11.67
N VAL A 82 -18.08 2.87 12.64
CA VAL A 82 -17.69 1.46 12.53
C VAL A 82 -18.91 0.58 12.22
N SER A 83 -20.05 0.84 12.86
CA SER A 83 -21.28 0.07 12.63
C SER A 83 -21.85 0.28 11.22
N VAL A 84 -21.86 1.51 10.72
CA VAL A 84 -22.29 1.82 9.34
C VAL A 84 -21.36 1.15 8.34
N PHE A 85 -20.05 1.25 8.54
CA PHE A 85 -19.04 0.64 7.69
C PHE A 85 -19.25 -0.89 7.59
N LEU A 86 -19.29 -1.59 8.73
CA LEU A 86 -19.51 -3.04 8.79
C LEU A 86 -20.81 -3.48 8.10
N ARG A 87 -21.91 -2.75 8.32
CA ARG A 87 -23.21 -3.03 7.70
C ARG A 87 -23.15 -2.92 6.18
N LEU A 88 -22.42 -1.94 5.64
CA LEU A 88 -22.31 -1.76 4.20
C LEU A 88 -21.41 -2.82 3.55
N LEU A 89 -20.37 -3.28 4.25
CA LEU A 89 -19.51 -4.35 3.74
C LEU A 89 -20.21 -5.71 3.64
N GLU A 90 -21.19 -5.98 4.52
CA GLU A 90 -21.91 -7.26 4.58
C GLU A 90 -22.68 -7.60 3.30
N TYR A 91 -23.18 -6.59 2.58
CA TYR A 91 -23.97 -6.78 1.37
C TYR A 91 -23.16 -6.66 0.08
N TYR A 92 -21.86 -6.35 0.17
CA TYR A 92 -21.05 -6.15 -1.02
C TYR A 92 -20.68 -7.49 -1.67
N GLN A 93 -21.08 -7.65 -2.94
CA GLN A 93 -20.74 -8.82 -3.75
C GLN A 93 -19.70 -8.45 -4.80
N GLY A 94 -18.44 -8.42 -4.38
CA GLY A 94 -17.29 -8.14 -5.23
C GLY A 94 -15.97 -8.39 -4.51
N VAL A 95 -14.86 -8.29 -5.24
CA VAL A 95 -13.52 -8.40 -4.63
C VAL A 95 -13.19 -7.06 -3.97
N MET A 96 -12.90 -7.11 -2.67
CA MET A 96 -12.54 -5.94 -1.88
C MET A 96 -11.28 -6.20 -1.06
N PHE A 97 -10.37 -5.24 -1.07
CA PHE A 97 -9.19 -5.16 -0.24
C PHE A 97 -9.34 -3.99 0.74
N LEU A 98 -9.10 -4.27 2.02
CA LEU A 98 -8.95 -3.29 3.07
C LEU A 98 -7.47 -3.27 3.46
N THR A 99 -6.86 -2.10 3.62
CA THR A 99 -5.50 -2.02 4.19
C THR A 99 -5.53 -1.38 5.56
N THR A 100 -4.58 -1.76 6.41
CA THR A 100 -4.34 -1.16 7.71
C THR A 100 -2.87 -1.21 8.08
N ASN A 101 -2.43 -0.21 8.84
CA ASN A 101 -1.12 -0.20 9.44
C ASN A 101 -1.14 -0.71 10.89
N ARG A 102 -2.32 -0.98 11.46
CA ARG A 102 -2.52 -1.33 12.87
C ARG A 102 -3.13 -2.73 13.00
N VAL A 103 -2.29 -3.72 13.30
CA VAL A 103 -2.74 -5.11 13.50
C VAL A 103 -3.42 -5.29 14.86
N ASP A 104 -2.96 -4.57 15.89
CA ASP A 104 -3.27 -4.89 17.29
C ASP A 104 -4.59 -4.30 17.81
N ALA A 105 -5.26 -3.44 17.05
CA ALA A 105 -6.43 -2.69 17.49
C ALA A 105 -7.72 -3.11 16.78
N PHE A 106 -7.84 -4.37 16.36
CA PHE A 106 -8.94 -4.83 15.49
C PHE A 106 -10.26 -5.08 16.24
N ASP A 107 -11.38 -4.56 15.73
CA ASP A 107 -12.73 -4.91 16.22
C ASP A 107 -13.08 -6.36 15.79
N PRO A 108 -13.34 -7.28 16.74
CA PRO A 108 -13.67 -8.68 16.43
C PRO A 108 -14.86 -8.85 15.48
N ALA A 109 -15.77 -7.87 15.38
CA ALA A 109 -16.91 -7.91 14.46
C ALA A 109 -16.52 -7.97 12.98
N PHE A 110 -15.28 -7.62 12.63
CA PHE A 110 -14.75 -7.77 11.28
C PHE A 110 -14.30 -9.20 10.96
N GLU A 111 -13.95 -10.02 11.95
CA GLU A 111 -13.49 -11.40 11.71
C GLU A 111 -14.55 -12.23 10.97
N SER A 112 -15.84 -12.01 11.27
CA SER A 112 -16.95 -12.71 10.61
C SER A 112 -17.26 -12.20 9.20
N ARG A 113 -16.66 -11.08 8.77
CA ARG A 113 -16.93 -10.42 7.47
C ARG A 113 -15.71 -10.44 6.55
N ILE A 114 -14.54 -10.78 7.07
CA ILE A 114 -13.29 -10.83 6.32
C ILE A 114 -12.92 -12.29 6.06
N HIS A 115 -13.01 -12.70 4.78
CA HIS A 115 -12.68 -14.05 4.35
C HIS A 115 -11.20 -14.43 4.51
N LEU A 116 -10.29 -13.45 4.42
CA LEU A 116 -8.85 -13.66 4.50
C LEU A 116 -8.16 -12.42 5.04
N THR A 117 -7.27 -12.65 6.00
CA THR A 117 -6.36 -11.64 6.56
C THR A 117 -4.93 -12.03 6.22
N ILE A 118 -4.20 -11.14 5.57
CA ILE A 118 -2.79 -11.31 5.20
C ILE A 118 -1.97 -10.29 5.98
N GLN A 119 -1.06 -10.77 6.80
CA GLN A 119 -0.11 -9.94 7.54
C GLN A 119 1.19 -9.82 6.75
N PHE A 120 1.61 -8.58 6.51
CA PHE A 120 2.86 -8.22 5.86
C PHE A 120 3.90 -7.92 6.94
N PRO A 121 4.86 -8.82 7.18
CA PRO A 121 5.94 -8.56 8.09
C PRO A 121 6.83 -7.43 7.55
N LYS A 122 7.67 -6.90 8.43
CA LYS A 122 8.76 -6.02 8.02
C LYS A 122 9.68 -6.75 7.04
N LEU A 123 10.17 -6.04 6.03
CA LEU A 123 11.06 -6.62 5.03
C LEU A 123 12.35 -7.11 5.70
N ASP A 124 12.70 -8.38 5.48
CA ASP A 124 14.00 -8.93 5.86
C ASP A 124 15.10 -8.53 4.86
N PHE A 125 16.33 -8.98 5.11
CA PHE A 125 17.47 -8.69 4.25
C PHE A 125 17.23 -9.13 2.80
N ASP A 126 16.78 -10.37 2.59
CA ASP A 126 16.58 -10.94 1.26
C ASP A 126 15.47 -10.20 0.49
N SER A 127 14.38 -9.87 1.18
CA SER A 127 13.29 -9.06 0.63
C SER A 127 13.77 -7.67 0.24
N ARG A 128 14.55 -6.98 1.10
CA ARG A 128 15.12 -5.66 0.77
C ARG A 128 16.08 -5.75 -0.41
N LEU A 129 16.93 -6.76 -0.47
CA LEU A 129 17.83 -7.00 -1.59
C LEU A 129 17.07 -7.21 -2.91
N HIS A 130 15.98 -7.99 -2.86
CA HIS A 130 15.12 -8.19 -4.02
C HIS A 130 14.46 -6.88 -4.48
N VAL A 131 13.96 -6.09 -3.54
CA VAL A 131 13.36 -4.77 -3.82
C VAL A 131 14.38 -3.81 -4.44
N TRP A 132 15.59 -3.76 -3.90
CA TRP A 132 16.70 -2.97 -4.46
C TRP A 132 17.02 -3.39 -5.89
N ARG A 133 17.20 -4.69 -6.15
CA ARG A 133 17.46 -5.21 -7.50
C ARG A 133 16.34 -4.82 -8.47
N THR A 134 15.09 -4.98 -8.06
CA THR A 134 13.91 -4.66 -8.87
C THR A 134 13.90 -3.19 -9.27
N PHE A 135 14.16 -2.29 -8.31
CA PHE A 135 14.11 -0.87 -8.58
C PHE A 135 15.34 -0.37 -9.31
N VAL A 136 16.55 -0.87 -9.04
CA VAL A 136 17.80 -0.44 -9.66
C VAL A 136 17.95 -0.98 -11.09
N ARG A 137 17.42 -2.17 -11.37
CA ARG A 137 17.47 -2.82 -12.69
C ARG A 137 16.06 -3.07 -13.26
N PRO A 138 15.30 -2.02 -13.61
CA PRO A 138 13.99 -2.18 -14.20
C PRO A 138 14.14 -2.88 -15.55
N LYS A 139 13.26 -3.85 -15.81
CA LYS A 139 13.25 -4.59 -17.08
C LYS A 139 12.73 -3.75 -18.26
N SER A 140 12.28 -2.52 -18.03
CA SER A 140 11.71 -1.65 -19.06
C SER A 140 12.77 -0.83 -19.79
N ILE A 141 12.56 -0.66 -21.09
CA ILE A 141 13.43 0.00 -22.07
C ILE A 141 13.58 1.52 -21.81
N GLU A 142 12.75 2.10 -20.93
CA GLU A 142 12.69 3.55 -20.69
C GLU A 142 13.84 4.13 -19.84
N SER A 143 14.69 3.28 -19.24
CA SER A 143 15.91 3.75 -18.60
C SER A 143 16.96 4.05 -19.67
N LYS A 144 16.93 5.26 -20.25
CA LYS A 144 17.98 5.75 -21.18
C LYS A 144 19.41 5.60 -20.65
N TYR A 145 19.55 5.44 -19.34
CA TYR A 145 20.81 5.26 -18.66
C TYR A 145 20.84 3.87 -18.03
N ALA A 146 21.88 3.09 -18.33
CA ALA A 146 22.13 1.81 -17.69
C ALA A 146 22.38 2.03 -16.18
N SER A 147 22.24 0.97 -15.38
CA SER A 147 22.70 1.00 -13.98
C SER A 147 24.04 0.27 -13.89
N ASN A 148 25.03 0.96 -13.35
CA ASN A 148 26.37 0.42 -13.10
C ASN A 148 26.56 -0.05 -11.65
N VAL A 149 25.48 -0.14 -10.87
CA VAL A 149 25.50 -0.59 -9.47
C VAL A 149 25.73 -2.10 -9.40
N ARG A 150 26.76 -2.51 -8.66
CA ARG A 150 27.15 -3.92 -8.51
C ARG A 150 26.23 -4.62 -7.51
N ASP A 151 26.14 -5.94 -7.61
CA ASP A 151 25.35 -6.74 -6.66
C ASP A 151 25.89 -6.64 -5.23
N GLU A 152 27.20 -6.47 -5.06
CA GLU A 152 27.85 -6.25 -3.76
C GLU A 152 27.36 -4.95 -3.09
N ASP A 153 27.23 -3.87 -3.87
CA ASP A 153 26.70 -2.59 -3.38
C ASP A 153 25.25 -2.74 -2.92
N LEU A 154 24.42 -3.48 -3.68
CA LEU A 154 23.03 -3.75 -3.32
C LEU A 154 22.92 -4.58 -2.03
N GLN A 155 23.84 -5.52 -1.80
CA GLN A 155 23.91 -6.26 -0.54
C GLN A 155 24.24 -5.32 0.64
N GLN A 156 25.15 -4.38 0.46
CA GLN A 156 25.43 -3.37 1.50
C GLN A 156 24.20 -2.50 1.78
N LEU A 157 23.50 -2.04 0.74
CA LEU A 157 22.27 -1.26 0.89
C LEU A 157 21.13 -2.05 1.56
N ALA A 158 21.04 -3.36 1.32
CA ALA A 158 20.05 -4.23 1.94
C ALA A 158 20.26 -4.43 3.46
N ASN A 159 21.45 -4.14 3.99
CA ASN A 159 21.68 -4.13 5.44
C ASN A 159 21.01 -2.93 6.14
N LYS A 160 20.68 -1.86 5.39
CA LYS A 160 20.01 -0.69 5.95
C LYS A 160 18.53 -0.99 6.17
N ASP A 161 18.01 -0.57 7.32
CA ASP A 161 16.64 -0.80 7.73
C ASP A 161 15.66 0.16 7.01
N LEU A 162 15.35 -0.17 5.76
CA LEU A 162 14.50 0.62 4.87
C LEU A 162 13.29 -0.19 4.41
N ASN A 163 12.12 0.44 4.37
CA ASN A 163 10.93 -0.14 3.74
C ASN A 163 10.95 0.03 2.21
N GLY A 164 10.08 -0.70 1.51
CA GLY A 164 10.07 -0.69 0.04
C GLY A 164 9.73 0.68 -0.56
N ARG A 165 8.93 1.50 0.13
CA ARG A 165 8.61 2.87 -0.30
C ARG A 165 9.84 3.77 -0.23
N GLN A 166 10.62 3.69 0.84
CA GLN A 166 11.88 4.42 1.00
C GLN A 166 12.88 4.02 -0.08
N ILE A 167 13.07 2.71 -0.31
CA ILE A 167 13.97 2.21 -1.36
C ILE A 167 13.54 2.75 -2.74
N LYS A 168 12.26 2.66 -3.09
CA LYS A 168 11.71 3.19 -4.35
C LYS A 168 12.01 4.69 -4.52
N ASN A 169 11.80 5.47 -3.47
CA ASN A 169 12.03 6.92 -3.49
C ASN A 169 13.51 7.25 -3.65
N ILE A 170 14.40 6.57 -2.92
CA ILE A 170 15.86 6.77 -3.04
C ILE A 170 16.31 6.49 -4.46
N VAL A 171 15.94 5.33 -5.03
CA VAL A 171 16.32 4.97 -6.41
C VAL A 171 15.76 5.95 -7.43
N LYS A 172 14.51 6.40 -7.27
CA LYS A 172 13.90 7.40 -8.16
C LYS A 172 14.66 8.72 -8.14
N THR A 173 15.00 9.24 -6.95
CA THR A 173 15.75 10.49 -6.82
C THR A 173 17.19 10.33 -7.34
N ALA A 174 17.86 9.22 -7.03
CA ALA A 174 19.22 8.95 -7.52
C ALA A 174 19.27 8.88 -9.06
N ARG A 175 18.23 8.32 -9.70
CA ARG A 175 18.09 8.36 -11.16
C ARG A 175 17.90 9.76 -11.72
N LEU A 176 17.11 10.60 -11.04
CA LEU A 176 16.92 11.99 -11.48
C LEU A 176 18.25 12.76 -11.41
N LEU A 177 19.07 12.51 -10.38
CA LEU A 177 20.41 13.07 -10.26
C LEU A 177 21.32 12.61 -11.40
N ALA A 178 21.44 11.29 -11.62
CA ALA A 178 22.22 10.73 -12.73
C ALA A 178 21.76 11.25 -14.10
N ALA A 179 20.44 11.36 -14.32
CA ALA A 179 19.88 11.90 -15.55
C ALA A 179 20.22 13.39 -15.76
N SER A 180 20.29 14.18 -14.67
CA SER A 180 20.71 15.58 -14.73
C SER A 180 22.20 15.73 -15.10
N GLU A 181 23.02 14.77 -14.68
CA GLU A 181 24.45 14.69 -14.98
C GLU A 181 24.74 13.99 -16.33
N LYS A 182 23.70 13.43 -16.96
CA LYS A 182 23.78 12.60 -18.18
C LYS A 182 24.67 11.37 -18.02
N THR A 183 24.74 10.84 -16.80
CA THR A 183 25.52 9.65 -16.43
C THR A 183 24.61 8.45 -16.18
N SER A 184 25.23 7.27 -16.07
CA SER A 184 24.53 6.05 -15.65
C SER A 184 24.25 6.09 -14.15
N LEU A 185 23.23 5.34 -13.69
CA LEU A 185 22.97 5.25 -12.26
C LEU A 185 24.12 4.50 -11.58
N GLU A 186 24.92 5.24 -10.83
CA GLU A 186 26.04 4.76 -10.00
C GLU A 186 25.74 4.82 -8.51
N MET A 187 26.57 4.13 -7.71
CA MET A 187 26.43 4.05 -6.25
C MET A 187 26.53 5.43 -5.59
N ASP A 188 27.40 6.30 -6.08
CA ASP A 188 27.61 7.66 -5.57
C ASP A 188 26.33 8.48 -5.56
N HIS A 189 25.46 8.34 -6.59
CA HIS A 189 24.16 9.02 -6.61
C HIS A 189 23.23 8.51 -5.52
N ILE A 190 23.24 7.21 -5.23
CA ILE A 190 22.43 6.61 -4.17
C ILE A 190 22.92 7.10 -2.81
N GLU A 191 24.23 7.10 -2.59
CA GLU A 191 24.82 7.59 -1.34
C GLU A 191 24.57 9.08 -1.13
N ALA A 192 24.69 9.89 -2.18
CA ALA A 192 24.37 11.31 -2.15
C ALA A 192 22.92 11.52 -1.68
N VAL A 193 21.94 10.83 -2.28
CA VAL A 193 20.53 10.91 -1.85
C VAL A 193 20.32 10.42 -0.42
N MET A 194 21.03 9.39 0.01
CA MET A 194 20.93 8.87 1.38
C MET A 194 21.57 9.79 2.43
N SER A 195 22.52 10.64 2.04
CA SER A 195 23.20 11.59 2.93
C SER A 195 22.41 12.87 3.19
N VAL A 196 21.49 13.22 2.28
CA VAL A 196 20.59 14.36 2.42
C VAL A 196 19.45 13.95 3.38
N LYS A 197 19.47 14.48 4.60
CA LYS A 197 18.39 14.35 5.58
C LYS A 197 17.54 15.61 5.64
#